data_AF-A0AAD7LY02-F1
#
_entry.id   AF-A0AAD7LY02-F1
#
_cell.length_a   1.000
_cell.length_b   1.000
_cell.length_c   1.000
_cell.angle_alpha   90.00
_cell.angle_beta   90.00
_cell.angle_gamma   90.00
#
_symmetry.space_group_name_H-M   'P 1'
#
loop_
_entity.id
_entity.type
_entity.pdbx_description
1 polymer ?
#
loop_
_entity_poly.entity_id
_entity_poly.type
_entity_poly.pdbx_seq_one_letter_code
_entity_poly.pdbx_strand_id
1 'polypeptide(L)'
;MALIKLATCLYLCNSCCSLFCLLQFFAPFANPLTFNKTRFDVGATDIAYEGDAVPSFQGIELNTLDLFRVGQAIYAEPLQVWDSSSRKLTDFTCQFSFTVDRVNSSDGFAFFLVPVGFQIPPNSAAGHLGLLNSTTKAGVPGNPLVFVEFDTYPNEGFDPPEPHIGINNSSISSLTYARWDVNTRTTIALITYNSTTHNISVVWRSEGDPASMSNSLSYIIDLRDALPERVLMGFTDATGLATELHTIRSWQFTSTMDSKEVIPSPSRKKKGSNTLVIVVVAVSSFVSVVIGLSITWYFVQKWKREDHSSENYGNTSHYIDFDIERGAFPRRFYYQELADATSGFADDRKLGQGGSGQVYKRNIERARPTSCSEENLC
;
A
#
# COMPACT_ATOMS: atom_id res chain seq x y z
N MET A 1 22.14 -26.31 -15.57
CA MET A 1 21.83 -25.15 -14.69
C MET A 1 20.54 -24.42 -15.08
N ALA A 2 20.24 -24.19 -16.38
CA ALA A 2 19.05 -23.45 -16.84
C ALA A 2 17.70 -24.12 -16.52
N LEU A 3 17.59 -25.45 -16.62
CA LEU A 3 16.35 -26.20 -16.34
C LEU A 3 15.92 -26.13 -14.85
N ILE A 4 16.88 -26.04 -13.93
CA ILE A 4 16.62 -25.91 -12.49
C ILE A 4 15.99 -24.54 -12.19
N LYS A 5 16.48 -23.48 -12.85
CA LYS A 5 15.94 -22.11 -12.68
C LYS A 5 14.50 -21.98 -13.20
N LEU A 6 14.16 -22.66 -14.30
CA LEU A 6 12.81 -22.64 -14.88
C LEU A 6 11.79 -23.37 -13.99
N ALA A 7 12.17 -24.53 -13.45
CA ALA A 7 11.33 -25.31 -12.55
C ALA A 7 11.07 -24.59 -11.22
N THR A 8 12.09 -23.95 -10.64
CA THR A 8 11.92 -23.12 -9.43
C THR A 8 11.02 -21.91 -9.68
N CYS A 9 11.11 -21.30 -10.87
CA CYS A 9 10.30 -20.13 -11.23
C CYS A 9 8.81 -20.48 -11.38
N LEU A 10 8.49 -21.62 -12.00
CA LEU A 10 7.12 -22.12 -12.12
C LEU A 10 6.51 -22.52 -10.76
N TYR A 11 7.31 -23.13 -9.87
CA TYR A 11 6.88 -23.44 -8.50
C TYR A 11 6.57 -22.19 -7.67
N LEU A 12 7.42 -21.17 -7.76
CA LEU A 12 7.20 -19.89 -7.08
C LEU A 12 5.96 -19.17 -7.63
N CYS A 13 5.74 -19.20 -8.94
CA CYS A 13 4.57 -18.59 -9.59
C CYS A 13 3.26 -19.24 -9.13
N ASN A 14 3.18 -20.57 -9.11
CA ASN A 14 1.97 -21.28 -8.68
C ASN A 14 1.70 -21.12 -7.18
N SER A 15 2.75 -21.11 -6.35
CA SER A 15 2.61 -20.87 -4.91
C SER A 15 2.13 -19.45 -4.61
N CYS A 16 2.60 -18.45 -5.35
CA CYS A 16 2.13 -17.07 -5.25
C CYS A 16 0.68 -16.92 -5.72
N CYS A 17 0.28 -17.55 -6.83
CA CYS A 17 -1.11 -17.52 -7.29
C CYS A 17 -2.06 -18.17 -6.28
N SER A 18 -1.69 -19.32 -5.69
CA SER A 18 -2.53 -19.98 -4.67
C SER A 18 -2.65 -19.15 -3.40
N LEU A 19 -1.58 -18.46 -2.98
CA LEU A 19 -1.61 -17.58 -1.81
C LEU A 19 -2.45 -16.32 -2.08
N PHE A 20 -2.36 -15.76 -3.29
CA PHE A 20 -3.17 -14.64 -3.74
C PHE A 20 -4.66 -14.99 -3.80
N CYS A 21 -5.01 -16.18 -4.32
CA CYS A 21 -6.38 -16.68 -4.28
C CYS A 21 -6.88 -16.90 -2.85
N LEU A 22 -6.05 -17.46 -1.95
CA LEU A 22 -6.42 -17.63 -0.54
C LEU A 22 -6.65 -16.28 0.16
N LEU A 23 -5.87 -15.25 -0.14
CA LEU A 23 -6.06 -13.89 0.39
C LEU A 23 -7.36 -13.25 -0.12
N GLN A 24 -7.81 -13.56 -1.34
CA GLN A 24 -9.11 -13.09 -1.84
C GLN A 24 -10.32 -13.84 -1.24
N PHE A 25 -10.12 -15.06 -0.71
CA PHE A 25 -11.18 -15.81 -0.01
C PHE A 25 -11.38 -15.37 1.45
N PHE A 26 -10.39 -14.69 2.05
CA PHE A 26 -10.51 -14.02 3.34
C PHE A 26 -10.69 -12.52 3.16
N ALA A 27 -11.68 -12.10 2.35
CA ALA A 27 -12.18 -10.74 2.47
C ALA A 27 -12.60 -10.53 3.93
N PRO A 28 -12.00 -9.60 4.69
CA PRO A 28 -12.45 -9.32 6.03
C PRO A 28 -13.91 -8.91 5.94
N PHE A 29 -14.77 -9.65 6.63
CA PHE A 29 -16.17 -9.27 6.80
C PHE A 29 -16.18 -7.80 7.25
N ALA A 30 -16.81 -6.94 6.46
CA ALA A 30 -16.91 -5.54 6.79
C ALA A 30 -17.85 -5.40 8.00
N ASN A 31 -17.25 -5.12 9.16
CA ASN A 31 -18.01 -4.84 10.36
C ASN A 31 -18.54 -3.39 10.30
N PRO A 32 -19.71 -3.12 10.88
CA PRO A 32 -20.16 -1.75 11.09
C PRO A 32 -19.13 -0.99 11.92
N LEU A 33 -18.77 0.22 11.47
CA LEU A 33 -17.84 1.09 12.17
C LEU A 33 -18.63 1.99 13.10
N THR A 34 -18.30 2.04 14.39
CA THR A 34 -18.99 2.90 15.35
C THR A 34 -18.01 3.44 16.39
N PHE A 35 -18.02 4.75 16.61
CA PHE A 35 -17.34 5.38 17.74
C PHE A 35 -18.03 6.66 18.18
N ASN A 36 -17.72 7.09 19.40
CA ASN A 36 -18.15 8.36 19.96
C ASN A 36 -17.01 8.95 20.80
N LYS A 37 -16.51 10.11 20.38
CA LYS A 37 -15.39 10.83 20.99
C LYS A 37 -15.86 12.20 21.45
N THR A 38 -15.76 12.43 22.76
CA THR A 38 -16.01 13.72 23.41
C THR A 38 -14.73 14.32 24.01
N ARG A 39 -13.61 13.58 23.91
CA ARG A 39 -12.28 13.94 24.37
C ARG A 39 -11.24 13.31 23.44
N PHE A 40 -10.11 13.98 23.29
CA PHE A 40 -9.03 13.60 22.38
C PHE A 40 -7.72 13.58 23.17
N ASP A 41 -7.24 12.38 23.50
CA ASP A 41 -6.04 12.22 24.33
C ASP A 41 -4.79 12.15 23.46
N VAL A 42 -3.72 12.83 23.88
CA VAL A 42 -2.42 12.90 23.16
C VAL A 42 -1.80 11.52 22.92
N GLY A 43 -2.09 10.54 23.79
CA GLY A 43 -1.57 9.16 23.68
C GLY A 43 -2.50 8.17 22.99
N ALA A 44 -3.69 8.60 22.55
CA ALA A 44 -4.62 7.72 21.86
C ALA A 44 -4.15 7.42 20.43
N THR A 45 -4.39 6.20 19.96
CA THR A 45 -3.89 5.70 18.66
C THR A 45 -4.99 5.53 17.62
N ASP A 46 -6.23 5.88 17.98
CA ASP A 46 -7.41 5.79 17.12
C ASP A 46 -7.58 7.00 16.19
N ILE A 47 -6.81 8.08 16.41
CA ILE A 47 -6.74 9.23 15.53
C ILE A 47 -5.28 9.52 15.21
N ALA A 48 -4.94 9.55 13.93
CA ALA A 48 -3.67 10.02 13.45
C ALA A 48 -3.75 11.53 13.18
N TYR A 49 -2.75 12.26 13.67
CA TYR A 49 -2.61 13.70 13.42
C TYR A 49 -1.46 13.94 12.45
N GLU A 50 -1.75 14.65 11.36
CA GLU A 50 -0.77 15.06 10.36
C GLU A 50 -0.74 16.58 10.23
N GLY A 51 0.38 17.11 9.75
CA GLY A 51 0.60 18.56 9.66
C GLY A 51 0.54 19.22 11.04
N ASP A 52 -0.24 20.29 11.15
CA ASP A 52 -0.38 21.09 12.37
C ASP A 52 -1.53 20.66 13.29
N ALA A 53 -2.30 19.64 12.91
CA ALA A 53 -3.39 19.19 13.74
C ALA A 53 -2.87 18.59 15.05
N VAL A 54 -3.47 18.97 16.18
CA VAL A 54 -3.08 18.48 17.50
C VAL A 54 -4.30 18.23 18.40
N PRO A 55 -4.27 17.19 19.25
CA PRO A 55 -5.24 17.02 20.32
C PRO A 55 -5.01 18.06 21.41
N SER A 56 -6.09 18.67 21.90
CA SER A 56 -6.07 19.61 23.02
C SER A 56 -7.21 19.32 24.00
N PHE A 57 -7.22 20.02 25.14
CA PHE A 57 -8.30 19.89 26.12
C PHE A 57 -9.66 20.35 25.57
N GLN A 58 -9.67 21.22 24.56
CA GLN A 58 -10.89 21.79 23.99
C GLN A 58 -11.46 20.95 22.84
N GLY A 59 -10.66 20.06 22.27
CA GLY A 59 -10.98 19.33 21.05
C GLY A 59 -9.72 18.95 20.27
N ILE A 60 -9.88 18.70 18.98
CA ILE A 60 -8.78 18.67 18.01
C ILE A 60 -8.63 20.09 17.46
N GLU A 61 -7.49 20.72 17.69
CA GLU A 61 -7.12 21.96 16.99
C GLU A 61 -6.54 21.56 15.63
N LEU A 62 -7.18 21.97 14.55
CA LEU A 62 -6.78 21.53 13.20
C LEU A 62 -5.63 22.34 12.63
N ASN A 63 -5.40 23.55 13.13
CA ASN A 63 -4.32 24.42 12.70
C ASN A 63 -3.73 25.21 13.86
N THR A 64 -2.65 25.92 13.53
CA THR A 64 -2.16 27.05 14.30
C THR A 64 -2.47 28.34 13.53
N LEU A 65 -2.43 29.50 14.18
CA LEU A 65 -2.63 30.79 13.53
C LEU A 65 -1.44 31.24 12.63
N ASP A 66 -0.53 30.32 12.31
CA ASP A 66 0.55 30.54 11.37
C ASP A 66 0.02 30.53 9.92
N LEU A 67 0.74 31.20 9.02
CA LEU A 67 0.36 31.33 7.61
C LEU A 67 0.71 30.07 6.82
N PHE A 68 -0.14 29.74 5.83
CA PHE A 68 0.08 28.67 4.86
C PHE A 68 0.35 27.29 5.47
N ARG A 69 -0.37 26.96 6.54
CA ARG A 69 -0.30 25.66 7.22
C ARG A 69 -1.43 24.75 6.76
N VAL A 70 -1.25 23.46 7.02
CA VAL A 70 -2.25 22.42 6.81
C VAL A 70 -2.22 21.50 8.02
N GLY A 71 -3.38 21.05 8.49
CA GLY A 71 -3.46 20.00 9.48
C GLY A 71 -4.60 19.03 9.18
N GLN A 72 -4.36 17.75 9.49
CA GLN A 72 -5.35 16.68 9.32
C GLN A 72 -5.47 15.82 10.57
N ALA A 73 -6.69 15.45 10.91
CA ALA A 73 -6.98 14.45 11.93
C ALA A 73 -7.78 13.32 11.30
N ILE A 74 -7.19 12.13 11.24
CA ILE A 74 -7.68 10.96 10.49
C ILE A 74 -8.04 9.86 11.46
N TYR A 75 -9.25 9.31 11.37
CA TYR A 75 -9.61 8.13 12.15
C TYR A 75 -8.84 6.90 11.65
N ALA A 76 -8.25 6.13 12.56
CA ALA A 76 -7.28 5.09 12.23
C ALA A 76 -7.89 3.89 11.50
N GLU A 77 -9.16 3.57 11.75
CA GLU A 77 -9.83 2.44 11.11
C GLU A 77 -10.51 2.87 9.80
N PRO A 78 -10.14 2.30 8.63
CA PRO A 78 -10.77 2.64 7.36
C PRO A 78 -12.24 2.21 7.30
N LEU A 79 -13.09 3.08 6.77
CA LEU A 79 -14.49 2.80 6.48
C LEU A 79 -14.62 1.96 5.20
N GLN A 80 -15.35 0.85 5.28
CA GLN A 80 -15.85 0.14 4.09
C GLN A 80 -17.09 0.87 3.55
N VAL A 81 -16.93 1.61 2.46
CA VAL A 81 -18.01 2.41 1.85
C VAL A 81 -18.95 1.53 1.04
N TRP A 82 -18.40 0.59 0.28
CA TRP A 82 -19.16 -0.38 -0.51
C TRP A 82 -18.37 -1.67 -0.67
N ASP A 83 -19.07 -2.76 -0.98
CA ASP A 83 -18.47 -4.08 -1.21
C ASP A 83 -18.53 -4.45 -2.69
N SER A 84 -17.41 -4.83 -3.29
CA SER A 84 -17.34 -5.16 -4.71
C SER A 84 -18.05 -6.43 -5.10
N SER A 85 -18.13 -7.41 -4.19
CA SER A 85 -18.78 -8.70 -4.46
C SER A 85 -20.30 -8.58 -4.56
N SER A 86 -20.91 -7.80 -3.67
CA SER A 86 -22.35 -7.61 -3.55
C SER A 86 -22.84 -6.30 -4.15
N ARG A 87 -21.93 -5.36 -4.46
CA ARG A 87 -22.20 -3.96 -4.85
C ARG A 87 -23.02 -3.19 -3.81
N LYS A 88 -23.10 -3.68 -2.58
CA LYS A 88 -23.85 -3.06 -1.48
C LYS A 88 -23.07 -1.86 -0.93
N LEU A 89 -23.76 -0.74 -0.75
CA LEU A 89 -23.28 0.47 -0.07
C LEU A 89 -23.57 0.41 1.42
N THR A 90 -22.72 1.03 2.24
CA THR A 90 -23.03 1.30 3.65
C THR A 90 -23.87 2.56 3.78
N ASP A 91 -24.84 2.57 4.69
CA ASP A 91 -25.31 3.84 5.25
C ASP A 91 -24.29 4.31 6.28
N PHE A 92 -24.18 5.62 6.46
CA PHE A 92 -23.45 6.17 7.59
C PHE A 92 -24.06 7.45 8.13
N THR A 93 -23.72 7.73 9.37
CA THR A 93 -24.01 8.98 10.06
C THR A 93 -22.75 9.45 10.76
N CYS A 94 -22.32 10.67 10.47
CA CYS A 94 -21.23 11.37 11.13
C CYS A 94 -21.80 12.61 11.81
N GLN A 95 -21.66 12.72 13.13
CA GLN A 95 -22.03 13.91 13.88
C GLN A 95 -20.80 14.46 14.56
N PHE A 96 -20.56 15.76 14.41
CA PHE A 96 -19.48 16.43 15.12
C PHE A 96 -19.91 17.81 15.59
N SER A 97 -19.21 18.31 16.59
CA SER A 97 -19.34 19.70 17.02
C SER A 97 -18.01 20.40 16.88
N PHE A 98 -18.04 21.68 16.54
CA PHE A 98 -16.84 22.47 16.29
C PHE A 98 -17.03 23.94 16.64
N THR A 99 -15.92 24.67 16.73
CA THR A 99 -15.88 26.13 16.91
C THR A 99 -14.92 26.75 15.90
N VAL A 100 -15.22 27.99 15.49
CA VAL A 100 -14.37 28.82 14.63
C VAL A 100 -14.00 30.08 15.42
N ASP A 101 -12.72 30.29 15.69
CA ASP A 101 -12.21 31.52 16.32
C ASP A 101 -11.66 32.48 15.26
N ARG A 102 -12.45 33.51 14.98
CA ARG A 102 -12.26 34.44 13.86
C ARG A 102 -11.27 35.54 14.21
N VAL A 103 -10.00 35.36 13.86
CA VAL A 103 -8.95 36.37 14.04
C VAL A 103 -8.92 37.32 12.84
N ASN A 104 -8.46 36.85 11.68
CA ASN A 104 -8.43 37.59 10.41
C ASN A 104 -9.27 36.90 9.30
N SER A 105 -9.82 35.72 9.61
CA SER A 105 -10.82 34.91 8.90
C SER A 105 -10.55 34.51 7.45
N SER A 106 -9.86 33.37 7.33
CA SER A 106 -9.90 32.40 6.24
C SER A 106 -9.24 31.09 6.74
N ASP A 107 -9.32 29.95 6.07
CA ASP A 107 -10.05 29.67 4.82
C ASP A 107 -11.23 28.70 5.02
N GLY A 108 -11.23 27.96 6.14
CA GLY A 108 -12.26 26.97 6.47
C GLY A 108 -11.64 25.60 6.74
N PHE A 109 -12.51 24.60 6.93
CA PHE A 109 -12.10 23.21 7.16
C PHE A 109 -13.06 22.27 6.45
N ALA A 110 -12.71 20.98 6.34
CA ALA A 110 -13.58 19.98 5.73
C ALA A 110 -13.59 18.66 6.49
N PHE A 111 -14.74 17.98 6.48
CA PHE A 111 -14.82 16.53 6.74
C PHE A 111 -14.62 15.79 5.42
N PHE A 112 -13.69 14.84 5.35
CA PHE A 112 -13.35 14.16 4.10
C PHE A 112 -13.49 12.64 4.17
N LEU A 113 -13.68 12.05 3.00
CA LEU A 113 -13.54 10.64 2.67
C LEU A 113 -12.51 10.53 1.54
N VAL A 114 -11.37 9.89 1.80
CA VAL A 114 -10.23 9.81 0.86
C VAL A 114 -9.72 8.38 0.74
N PRO A 115 -8.99 8.00 -0.33
CA PRO A 115 -8.45 6.67 -0.48
C PRO A 115 -7.46 6.33 0.64
N VAL A 116 -7.36 5.05 1.00
CA VAL A 116 -6.33 4.58 1.93
C VAL A 116 -4.95 4.87 1.32
N GLY A 117 -4.11 5.58 2.08
CA GLY A 117 -2.80 6.04 1.61
C GLY A 117 -2.82 7.43 0.95
N PHE A 118 -3.94 8.16 1.02
CA PHE A 118 -3.96 9.59 0.71
C PHE A 118 -2.87 10.33 1.50
N GLN A 119 -2.28 11.35 0.87
CA GLN A 119 -1.26 12.21 1.45
C GLN A 119 -1.64 13.65 1.17
N ILE A 120 -1.36 14.55 2.12
CA ILE A 120 -1.54 15.99 1.94
C ILE A 120 -0.78 16.43 0.67
N PRO A 121 -1.46 17.01 -0.34
CA PRO A 121 -0.78 17.46 -1.54
C PRO A 121 0.24 18.57 -1.21
N PRO A 122 1.35 18.66 -1.96
CA PRO A 122 2.27 19.78 -1.80
C PRO A 122 1.56 21.09 -2.19
N ASN A 123 1.84 22.16 -1.43
CA ASN A 123 1.27 23.50 -1.62
C ASN A 123 -0.27 23.51 -1.59
N SER A 124 -0.85 22.80 -0.62
CA SER A 124 -2.30 22.62 -0.45
C SER A 124 -2.93 23.58 0.58
N ALA A 125 -2.23 24.67 0.90
CA ALA A 125 -2.69 25.66 1.87
C ALA A 125 -3.84 26.56 1.33
N ALA A 126 -4.36 27.45 2.17
CA ALA A 126 -5.50 28.34 1.90
C ALA A 126 -6.75 27.57 1.44
N GLY A 127 -7.59 28.14 0.58
CA GLY A 127 -8.77 27.51 -0.02
C GLY A 127 -8.55 26.23 -0.85
N HIS A 128 -7.44 25.51 -0.67
CA HIS A 128 -7.29 24.13 -1.14
C HIS A 128 -7.40 23.09 0.00
N LEU A 129 -7.55 23.56 1.25
CA LEU A 129 -7.97 22.81 2.43
C LEU A 129 -7.13 21.58 2.78
N GLY A 130 -5.87 21.48 2.35
CA GLY A 130 -5.07 20.27 2.56
C GLY A 130 -5.50 19.06 1.71
N LEU A 131 -6.44 19.23 0.78
CA LEU A 131 -7.00 18.17 -0.06
C LEU A 131 -6.58 18.26 -1.52
N LEU A 132 -6.42 19.47 -2.05
CA LEU A 132 -6.12 19.75 -3.46
C LEU A 132 -5.00 20.80 -3.56
N ASN A 133 -4.57 21.16 -4.75
CA ASN A 133 -3.69 22.30 -4.96
C ASN A 133 -4.06 23.04 -6.24
N SER A 134 -3.33 24.11 -6.56
CA SER A 134 -3.66 24.97 -7.70
C SER A 134 -3.65 24.26 -9.06
N THR A 135 -2.97 23.11 -9.19
CA THR A 135 -2.94 22.30 -10.41
C THR A 135 -3.95 21.16 -10.41
N THR A 136 -4.52 20.81 -9.25
CA THR A 136 -5.42 19.67 -9.07
C THR A 136 -6.81 20.08 -8.61
N LYS A 137 -7.18 21.37 -8.74
CA LYS A 137 -8.51 21.89 -8.36
C LYS A 137 -9.69 21.13 -8.99
N ALA A 138 -9.50 20.54 -10.17
CA ALA A 138 -10.51 19.73 -10.86
C ALA A 138 -10.34 18.21 -10.61
N GLY A 139 -9.57 17.83 -9.60
CA GLY A 139 -9.31 16.46 -9.21
C GLY A 139 -8.03 15.86 -9.76
N VAL A 140 -7.67 14.70 -9.22
CA VAL A 140 -6.54 13.88 -9.66
C VAL A 140 -7.06 12.52 -10.10
N PRO A 141 -6.83 12.10 -11.36
CA PRO A 141 -7.19 10.77 -11.80
C PRO A 141 -6.58 9.69 -10.90
N GLY A 142 -7.43 8.77 -10.41
CA GLY A 142 -6.99 7.69 -9.52
C GLY A 142 -6.82 8.06 -8.04
N ASN A 143 -7.06 9.32 -7.66
CA ASN A 143 -7.10 9.76 -6.26
C ASN A 143 -8.42 10.48 -5.97
N PRO A 144 -9.56 9.78 -6.04
CA PRO A 144 -10.86 10.39 -5.89
C PRO A 144 -11.17 10.68 -4.41
N LEU A 145 -11.91 11.74 -4.14
CA LEU A 145 -12.29 12.14 -2.79
C LEU A 145 -13.69 12.74 -2.76
N VAL A 146 -14.37 12.59 -1.64
CA VAL A 146 -15.64 13.26 -1.34
C VAL A 146 -15.48 13.97 -0.02
N PHE A 147 -15.86 15.23 0.05
CA PHE A 147 -15.73 16.02 1.27
C PHE A 147 -16.88 16.99 1.44
N VAL A 148 -17.11 17.39 2.69
CA VAL A 148 -18.04 18.45 3.06
C VAL A 148 -17.21 19.59 3.63
N GLU A 149 -17.15 20.70 2.91
CA GLU A 149 -16.42 21.90 3.32
C GLU A 149 -17.29 22.84 4.15
N PHE A 150 -16.64 23.51 5.09
CA PHE A 150 -17.17 24.58 5.92
C PHE A 150 -16.30 25.80 5.63
N ASP A 151 -16.64 26.49 4.55
CA ASP A 151 -15.85 27.54 3.94
C ASP A 151 -16.25 28.91 4.51
N THR A 152 -15.27 29.64 5.02
CA THR A 152 -15.47 30.94 5.65
C THR A 152 -15.03 32.10 4.77
N TYR A 153 -14.39 31.83 3.63
CA TYR A 153 -13.77 32.81 2.77
C TYR A 153 -14.09 32.53 1.28
N PRO A 154 -14.97 33.32 0.65
CA PRO A 154 -15.35 33.10 -0.74
C PRO A 154 -14.19 33.46 -1.69
N ASN A 155 -13.43 32.45 -2.14
CA ASN A 155 -12.37 32.62 -3.12
C ASN A 155 -12.93 32.82 -4.54
N GLU A 156 -12.45 33.87 -5.21
CA GLU A 156 -12.83 34.13 -6.60
C GLU A 156 -12.46 32.96 -7.53
N GLY A 157 -13.41 32.57 -8.37
CA GLY A 157 -13.23 31.61 -9.46
C GLY A 157 -13.71 30.20 -9.16
N PHE A 158 -13.93 29.82 -7.90
CA PHE A 158 -14.51 28.51 -7.56
C PHE A 158 -15.58 28.52 -6.47
N ASP A 159 -15.67 29.59 -5.65
CA ASP A 159 -16.68 29.70 -4.60
C ASP A 159 -17.90 30.55 -4.98
N PRO A 160 -19.05 30.31 -4.32
CA PRO A 160 -20.12 31.31 -4.26
C PRO A 160 -19.65 32.60 -3.56
N PRO A 161 -20.35 33.73 -3.75
CA PRO A 161 -19.91 35.04 -3.24
C PRO A 161 -20.15 35.23 -1.73
N GLU A 162 -20.24 34.14 -0.96
CA GLU A 162 -20.52 34.16 0.48
C GLU A 162 -19.92 32.93 1.18
N PRO A 163 -19.67 33.01 2.50
CA PRO A 163 -19.33 31.84 3.32
C PRO A 163 -20.42 30.76 3.19
N HIS A 164 -19.99 29.51 3.06
CA HIS A 164 -20.89 28.43 2.69
C HIS A 164 -20.47 27.09 3.26
N ILE A 165 -21.42 26.17 3.32
CA ILE A 165 -21.15 24.74 3.49
C ILE A 165 -21.41 24.07 2.16
N GLY A 166 -20.47 23.22 1.76
CA GLY A 166 -20.40 22.62 0.43
C GLY A 166 -20.34 21.11 0.47
N ILE A 167 -20.81 20.45 -0.59
CA ILE A 167 -20.59 19.01 -0.83
C ILE A 167 -19.77 18.89 -2.11
N ASN A 168 -18.59 18.31 -2.01
CA ASN A 168 -17.59 18.31 -3.07
C ASN A 168 -17.28 16.87 -3.49
N ASN A 169 -17.03 16.67 -4.79
CA ASN A 169 -16.58 15.40 -5.35
C ASN A 169 -15.38 15.63 -6.25
N SER A 170 -14.20 15.28 -5.74
CA SER A 170 -12.92 15.33 -6.45
C SER A 170 -12.65 16.66 -7.14
N SER A 171 -13.18 17.76 -6.59
CA SER A 171 -13.08 19.11 -7.13
C SER A 171 -13.18 20.10 -5.98
N ILE A 172 -12.45 21.21 -6.05
CA ILE A 172 -12.56 22.28 -5.05
C ILE A 172 -13.88 23.01 -5.15
N SER A 173 -14.46 23.13 -6.36
CA SER A 173 -15.82 23.65 -6.50
C SER A 173 -16.84 22.64 -6.00
N SER A 174 -17.70 23.11 -5.10
CA SER A 174 -18.85 22.39 -4.58
C SER A 174 -19.83 21.94 -5.68
N LEU A 175 -20.36 20.72 -5.56
CA LEU A 175 -21.48 20.21 -6.37
C LEU A 175 -22.79 20.93 -6.03
N THR A 176 -22.94 21.28 -4.76
CA THR A 176 -24.05 22.01 -4.20
C THR A 176 -23.56 22.70 -2.93
N TYR A 177 -24.15 23.84 -2.59
CA TYR A 177 -23.77 24.61 -1.42
C TYR A 177 -24.99 25.27 -0.79
N ALA A 178 -24.82 25.71 0.44
CA ALA A 178 -25.77 26.56 1.14
C ALA A 178 -25.02 27.61 1.96
N ARG A 179 -25.57 28.83 2.00
CA ARG A 179 -25.03 29.92 2.81
C ARG A 179 -24.83 29.47 4.26
N TRP A 180 -23.69 29.83 4.82
CA TRP A 180 -23.38 29.58 6.21
C TRP A 180 -23.09 30.90 6.94
N ASP A 181 -23.96 31.25 7.91
CA ASP A 181 -23.74 32.42 8.77
C ASP A 181 -22.73 32.07 9.88
N VAL A 182 -21.43 32.15 9.53
CA VAL A 182 -20.29 31.82 10.39
C VAL A 182 -20.32 32.65 11.68
N ASN A 183 -20.26 31.97 12.81
CA ASN A 183 -20.18 32.59 14.13
C ASN A 183 -19.25 31.79 15.06
N THR A 184 -18.91 32.38 16.21
CA THR A 184 -17.94 31.79 17.17
C THR A 184 -18.57 30.80 18.15
N ARG A 185 -19.89 30.57 18.09
CA ARG A 185 -20.58 29.62 18.96
C ARG A 185 -20.29 28.20 18.49
N THR A 186 -20.43 27.23 19.38
CA THR A 186 -20.32 25.82 19.01
C THR A 186 -21.37 25.50 17.95
N THR A 187 -20.94 24.96 16.82
CA THR A 187 -21.82 24.46 15.75
C THR A 187 -21.84 22.95 15.79
N ILE A 188 -23.02 22.36 15.64
CA ILE A 188 -23.22 20.91 15.51
C ILE A 188 -23.59 20.63 14.07
N ALA A 189 -22.84 19.74 13.42
CA ALA A 189 -23.09 19.26 12.08
C ALA A 189 -23.38 17.76 12.09
N LEU A 190 -24.34 17.36 11.26
CA LEU A 190 -24.77 15.99 11.04
C LEU A 190 -24.70 15.69 9.55
N ILE A 191 -23.75 14.84 9.15
CA ILE A 191 -23.62 14.31 7.80
C ILE A 191 -24.23 12.91 7.80
N THR A 192 -25.15 12.67 6.87
CA THR A 192 -25.79 11.36 6.68
C THR A 192 -25.64 10.94 5.24
N TYR A 193 -25.43 9.64 5.02
CA TYR A 193 -25.50 9.03 3.70
C TYR A 193 -26.51 7.89 3.73
N ASN A 194 -27.54 8.01 2.89
CA ASN A 194 -28.54 6.99 2.67
C ASN A 194 -28.19 6.19 1.42
N SER A 195 -27.79 4.94 1.62
CA SER A 195 -27.34 4.02 0.58
C SER A 195 -28.44 3.63 -0.41
N THR A 196 -29.71 3.72 -0.01
CA THR A 196 -30.87 3.36 -0.87
C THR A 196 -31.21 4.49 -1.85
N THR A 197 -31.12 5.74 -1.40
CA THR A 197 -31.42 6.91 -2.21
C THR A 197 -30.19 7.57 -2.82
N HIS A 198 -28.99 7.06 -2.50
CA HIS A 198 -27.69 7.65 -2.84
C HIS A 198 -27.58 9.11 -2.40
N ASN A 199 -28.24 9.47 -1.29
CA ASN A 199 -28.33 10.86 -0.86
C ASN A 199 -27.33 11.10 0.28
N ILE A 200 -26.38 12.02 0.05
CA ILE A 200 -25.58 12.63 1.11
C ILE A 200 -26.25 13.93 1.55
N SER A 201 -26.52 14.06 2.84
CA SER A 201 -27.20 15.22 3.43
C SER A 201 -26.41 15.76 4.61
N VAL A 202 -26.30 17.08 4.69
CA VAL A 202 -25.64 17.82 5.77
C VAL A 202 -26.71 18.68 6.44
N VAL A 203 -26.82 18.58 7.76
CA VAL A 203 -27.67 19.43 8.59
C VAL A 203 -26.80 20.08 9.66
N TRP A 204 -26.94 21.38 9.89
CA TRP A 204 -26.16 22.07 10.91
C TRP A 204 -26.98 23.10 11.68
N ARG A 205 -26.49 23.42 12.87
CA ARG A 205 -27.04 24.47 13.74
C ARG A 205 -25.98 24.96 14.72
N SER A 206 -26.04 26.24 15.09
CA SER A 206 -25.21 26.79 16.16
C SER A 206 -25.92 26.68 17.50
N GLU A 207 -25.17 26.63 18.59
CA GLU A 207 -25.73 26.75 19.93
C GLU A 207 -26.49 28.08 20.09
N GLY A 208 -27.67 28.02 20.69
CA GLY A 208 -28.55 29.18 20.86
C GLY A 208 -29.47 29.47 19.67
N ASP A 209 -29.29 28.81 18.52
CA ASP A 209 -30.23 28.92 17.41
C ASP A 209 -31.53 28.14 17.73
N PRO A 210 -32.72 28.64 17.33
CA PRO A 210 -33.97 27.90 17.49
C PRO A 210 -33.92 26.55 16.77
N ALA A 211 -34.47 25.49 17.37
CA ALA A 211 -34.46 24.15 16.76
C ALA A 211 -35.13 24.10 15.38
N SER A 212 -36.07 25.01 15.09
CA SER A 212 -36.73 25.17 13.79
C SER A 212 -35.86 25.83 12.70
N MET A 213 -34.65 26.27 13.04
CA MET A 213 -33.74 27.02 12.16
C MET A 213 -32.57 26.16 11.68
N SER A 214 -32.68 24.84 11.74
CA SER A 214 -31.65 23.96 11.18
C SER A 214 -31.53 24.17 9.68
N ASN A 215 -30.35 24.59 9.23
CA ASN A 215 -30.04 24.68 7.81
C ASN A 215 -29.65 23.30 7.29
N SER A 216 -29.86 23.06 6.00
CA SER A 216 -29.55 21.78 5.39
C SER A 216 -29.17 21.91 3.93
N LEU A 217 -28.39 20.93 3.48
CA LEU A 217 -27.93 20.77 2.11
C LEU A 217 -27.93 19.28 1.78
N SER A 218 -28.23 18.91 0.54
CA SER A 218 -28.16 17.50 0.12
C SER A 218 -27.79 17.37 -1.35
N TYR A 219 -27.22 16.22 -1.70
CA TYR A 219 -26.85 15.87 -3.06
C TYR A 219 -27.03 14.37 -3.32
N ILE A 220 -27.43 14.01 -4.53
CA ILE A 220 -27.56 12.61 -4.96
C ILE A 220 -26.26 12.19 -5.63
N ILE A 221 -25.49 11.33 -4.97
CA ILE A 221 -24.21 10.79 -5.43
C ILE A 221 -24.10 9.31 -5.07
N ASP A 222 -23.83 8.48 -6.08
CA ASP A 222 -23.48 7.09 -5.85
C ASP A 222 -22.01 7.01 -5.43
N LEU A 223 -21.74 6.71 -4.15
CA LEU A 223 -20.37 6.64 -3.64
C LEU A 223 -19.55 5.51 -4.28
N ARG A 224 -20.16 4.55 -4.99
CA ARG A 224 -19.42 3.53 -5.76
C ARG A 224 -18.71 4.12 -6.98
N ASP A 225 -19.24 5.22 -7.51
CA ASP A 225 -18.67 5.91 -8.66
C ASP A 225 -17.69 7.01 -8.23
N ALA A 226 -17.75 7.43 -6.96
CA ALA A 226 -16.96 8.54 -6.41
C ALA A 226 -15.81 8.08 -5.49
N LEU A 227 -15.84 6.88 -4.92
CA LEU A 227 -14.86 6.43 -3.93
C LEU A 227 -14.48 4.95 -4.13
N PRO A 228 -13.25 4.55 -3.74
CA PRO A 228 -12.90 3.14 -3.63
C PRO A 228 -13.71 2.45 -2.53
N GLU A 229 -13.64 1.10 -2.49
CA GLU A 229 -14.35 0.28 -1.51
C GLU A 229 -14.04 0.66 -0.05
N ARG A 230 -12.78 1.04 0.21
CA ARG A 230 -12.27 1.42 1.54
C ARG A 230 -11.68 2.82 1.51
N VAL A 231 -12.08 3.65 2.46
CA VAL A 231 -11.63 5.04 2.59
C VAL A 231 -11.16 5.33 4.00
N LEU A 232 -10.27 6.31 4.11
CA LEU A 232 -9.99 7.01 5.36
C LEU A 232 -10.97 8.17 5.50
N MET A 233 -11.27 8.53 6.73
CA MET A 233 -12.10 9.69 7.04
C MET A 233 -11.47 10.54 8.12
N GLY A 234 -11.73 11.83 8.06
CA GLY A 234 -11.07 12.77 8.94
C GLY A 234 -11.53 14.19 8.74
N PHE A 235 -10.84 15.08 9.42
CA PHE A 235 -10.95 16.52 9.27
C PHE A 235 -9.65 17.07 8.71
N THR A 236 -9.76 18.08 7.87
CA THR A 236 -8.64 18.79 7.28
C THR A 236 -8.89 20.27 7.36
N ASP A 237 -7.82 21.03 7.46
CA ASP A 237 -7.82 22.47 7.53
C ASP A 237 -6.61 23.03 6.80
N ALA A 238 -6.76 24.24 6.26
CA ALA A 238 -5.62 25.00 5.82
C ALA A 238 -5.77 26.49 6.15
N THR A 239 -4.63 27.12 6.42
CA THR A 239 -4.54 28.57 6.60
C THR A 239 -3.96 29.25 5.37
N GLY A 240 -4.31 30.51 5.16
CA GLY A 240 -3.87 31.33 4.04
C GLY A 240 -3.14 32.59 4.49
N LEU A 241 -3.43 33.71 3.81
CA LEU A 241 -2.96 35.05 4.21
C LEU A 241 -3.76 35.62 5.39
N ALA A 242 -5.01 35.19 5.53
CA ALA A 242 -5.80 35.34 6.73
C ALA A 242 -5.86 33.99 7.46
N THR A 243 -6.14 34.06 8.76
CA THR A 243 -6.14 32.89 9.64
C THR A 243 -7.32 32.95 10.59
N GLU A 244 -7.84 31.78 10.91
CA GLU A 244 -8.77 31.53 12.01
C GLU A 244 -8.54 30.11 12.53
N LEU A 245 -8.93 29.89 13.80
CA LEU A 245 -8.70 28.61 14.46
C LEU A 245 -9.94 27.73 14.34
N HIS A 246 -9.75 26.50 13.89
CA HIS A 246 -10.81 25.50 13.82
C HIS A 246 -10.57 24.39 14.86
N THR A 247 -11.56 24.19 15.73
CA THR A 247 -11.49 23.16 16.77
C THR A 247 -12.65 22.19 16.67
N ILE A 248 -12.37 20.89 16.48
CA ILE A 248 -13.37 19.82 16.54
C ILE A 248 -13.54 19.37 17.99
N ARG A 249 -14.69 19.63 18.59
CA ARG A 249 -14.96 19.40 20.02
C ARG A 249 -15.52 18.02 20.33
N SER A 250 -16.22 17.42 19.39
CA SER A 250 -16.72 16.05 19.50
C SER A 250 -16.84 15.41 18.13
N TRP A 251 -16.67 14.10 18.06
CA TRP A 251 -16.81 13.35 16.82
C TRP A 251 -17.45 11.99 17.07
N GLN A 252 -18.58 11.74 16.44
CA GLN A 252 -19.31 10.49 16.48
C GLN A 252 -19.54 10.00 15.07
N PHE A 253 -19.38 8.69 14.87
CA PHE A 253 -19.62 8.06 13.59
C PHE A 253 -20.28 6.70 13.80
N THR A 254 -21.22 6.36 12.92
CA THR A 254 -21.87 5.05 12.85
C THR A 254 -22.08 4.67 11.39
N SER A 255 -21.71 3.46 11.00
CA SER A 255 -22.07 2.85 9.72
C SER A 255 -22.80 1.52 9.90
N THR A 256 -23.61 1.15 8.90
CA THR A 256 -24.58 0.05 9.02
C THR A 256 -24.19 -1.22 8.27
N MET A 257 -22.98 -1.33 7.70
CA MET A 257 -22.66 -2.43 6.77
C MET A 257 -22.90 -3.81 7.41
N ASP A 258 -24.13 -4.30 7.18
CA ASP A 258 -24.60 -5.61 7.53
C ASP A 258 -23.91 -6.56 6.56
N SER A 259 -22.82 -7.20 7.00
CA SER A 259 -22.61 -8.57 6.56
C SER A 259 -23.79 -9.34 7.12
N LYS A 260 -24.82 -9.60 6.32
CA LYS A 260 -25.74 -10.66 6.69
C LYS A 260 -24.85 -11.89 6.85
N GLU A 261 -24.62 -12.33 8.09
CA GLU A 261 -24.38 -13.73 8.34
C GLU A 261 -25.46 -14.44 7.53
N VAL A 262 -25.04 -15.29 6.59
CA VAL A 262 -25.94 -16.28 6.04
C VAL A 262 -26.24 -17.23 7.19
N ILE A 263 -27.09 -16.81 8.13
CA ILE A 263 -27.70 -17.66 9.12
C ILE A 263 -28.58 -18.59 8.28
N PRO A 264 -28.26 -19.89 8.17
CA PRO A 264 -29.09 -20.79 7.42
C PRO A 264 -30.38 -20.93 8.20
N SER A 265 -31.47 -20.36 7.69
CA SER A 265 -32.81 -20.60 8.23
C SER A 265 -33.11 -22.10 8.13
N PRO A 266 -33.82 -22.69 9.11
CA PRO A 266 -33.94 -24.14 9.23
C PRO A 266 -34.96 -24.65 8.21
N SER A 267 -34.54 -24.84 6.97
CA SER A 267 -35.31 -25.58 5.97
C SER A 267 -34.47 -26.71 5.39
N ARG A 268 -34.90 -27.93 5.72
CA ARG A 268 -34.50 -29.25 5.19
C ARG A 268 -32.99 -29.47 4.94
N LYS A 269 -32.37 -30.13 5.92
CA LYS A 269 -31.05 -30.77 5.82
C LYS A 269 -30.89 -31.57 4.52
N LYS A 270 -30.13 -31.06 3.57
CA LYS A 270 -29.20 -31.87 2.77
C LYS A 270 -27.80 -31.38 3.07
N LYS A 271 -27.05 -32.22 3.78
CA LYS A 271 -25.68 -32.00 4.21
C LYS A 271 -24.76 -32.06 2.98
N GLY A 272 -24.68 -30.96 2.22
CA GLY A 272 -23.64 -30.75 1.22
C GLY A 272 -22.34 -30.48 1.95
N SER A 273 -21.48 -31.49 2.00
CA SER A 273 -20.30 -31.48 2.84
C SER A 273 -19.20 -30.61 2.23
N ASN A 274 -18.91 -29.45 2.83
CA ASN A 274 -17.70 -28.65 2.55
C ASN A 274 -16.41 -29.46 2.78
N THR A 275 -16.50 -30.65 3.40
CA THR A 275 -15.43 -31.65 3.43
C THR A 275 -14.96 -32.02 2.03
N LEU A 276 -15.83 -32.05 1.00
CA LEU A 276 -15.40 -32.44 -0.33
C LEU A 276 -14.47 -31.39 -0.95
N VAL A 277 -14.71 -30.10 -0.71
CA VAL A 277 -13.83 -29.01 -1.16
C VAL A 277 -12.53 -28.97 -0.36
N ILE A 278 -12.61 -29.12 0.97
CA ILE A 278 -11.42 -29.17 1.84
C ILE A 278 -10.55 -30.38 1.50
N VAL A 279 -11.16 -31.54 1.25
CA VAL A 279 -10.46 -32.77 0.82
C VAL A 279 -9.87 -32.58 -0.57
N VAL A 280 -10.58 -31.98 -1.53
CA VAL A 280 -10.02 -31.73 -2.88
C VAL A 280 -8.81 -30.79 -2.83
N VAL A 281 -8.85 -29.74 -2.00
CA VAL A 281 -7.72 -28.80 -1.83
C VAL A 281 -6.56 -29.43 -1.04
N ALA A 282 -6.85 -30.23 -0.01
CA ALA A 282 -5.83 -30.96 0.74
C ALA A 282 -5.17 -32.06 -0.09
N VAL A 283 -5.94 -32.76 -0.92
CA VAL A 283 -5.43 -33.82 -1.80
C VAL A 283 -4.63 -33.22 -2.94
N SER A 284 -5.08 -32.12 -3.56
CA SER A 284 -4.35 -31.47 -4.65
C SER A 284 -3.01 -30.88 -4.18
N SER A 285 -2.98 -30.26 -3.00
CA SER A 285 -1.74 -29.76 -2.39
C SER A 285 -0.79 -30.91 -2.02
N PHE A 286 -1.30 -32.00 -1.44
CA PHE A 286 -0.49 -33.17 -1.10
C PHE A 286 0.12 -33.84 -2.34
N VAL A 287 -0.67 -34.04 -3.41
CA VAL A 287 -0.20 -34.61 -4.67
C VAL A 287 0.90 -33.74 -5.29
N SER A 288 0.75 -32.42 -5.24
CA SER A 288 1.75 -31.48 -5.78
C SER A 288 3.09 -31.54 -5.04
N VAL A 289 3.07 -31.74 -3.72
CA VAL A 289 4.28 -31.92 -2.90
C VAL A 289 4.94 -33.27 -3.20
N VAL A 290 4.16 -34.34 -3.30
CA VAL A 290 4.68 -35.68 -3.60
C VAL A 290 5.34 -35.74 -4.97
N ILE A 291 4.74 -35.12 -5.99
CA ILE A 291 5.33 -35.03 -7.34
C ILE A 291 6.65 -34.24 -7.29
N GLY A 292 6.69 -33.11 -6.57
CA GLY A 292 7.91 -32.31 -6.42
C GLY A 292 9.06 -33.06 -5.74
N LEU A 293 8.77 -33.80 -4.66
CA LEU A 293 9.74 -34.63 -3.96
C LEU A 293 10.23 -35.80 -4.83
N SER A 294 9.32 -36.43 -5.60
CA SER A 294 9.65 -37.54 -6.50
C SER A 294 10.58 -37.11 -7.64
N ILE A 295 10.32 -35.94 -8.24
CA ILE A 295 11.17 -35.35 -9.28
C ILE A 295 12.55 -35.01 -8.71
N THR A 296 12.60 -34.38 -7.53
CA THR A 296 13.85 -34.02 -6.86
C THR A 296 14.68 -35.27 -6.54
N TRP A 297 14.04 -36.30 -6.00
CA TRP A 297 14.68 -37.57 -5.69
C TRP A 297 15.20 -38.30 -6.93
N TYR A 298 14.44 -38.29 -8.03
CA TYR A 298 14.88 -38.84 -9.31
C TYR A 298 16.15 -38.15 -9.84
N PHE A 299 16.22 -36.81 -9.76
CA PHE A 299 17.42 -36.09 -10.18
C PHE A 299 18.63 -36.35 -9.27
N VAL A 300 18.42 -36.48 -7.95
CA VAL A 300 19.49 -36.86 -6.99
C VAL A 300 19.98 -38.29 -7.25
N GLN A 301 19.08 -39.23 -7.53
CA GLN A 301 19.42 -40.61 -7.91
C GLN A 301 20.21 -40.67 -9.21
N LYS A 302 19.81 -39.88 -10.22
CA LYS A 302 20.51 -39.81 -11.49
C LYS A 302 21.92 -39.25 -11.31
N TRP A 303 22.08 -38.19 -10.51
CA TRP A 303 23.40 -37.62 -10.19
C TRP A 303 24.29 -38.60 -9.42
N LYS A 304 23.75 -39.35 -8.45
CA LYS A 304 24.51 -40.39 -7.74
C LYS A 304 24.91 -41.58 -8.63
N ARG A 305 24.15 -41.88 -9.67
CA ARG A 305 24.49 -42.94 -10.64
C ARG A 305 25.59 -42.52 -11.61
N GLU A 306 25.73 -41.23 -11.89
CA GLU A 306 26.83 -40.72 -12.72
C GLU A 306 28.16 -40.70 -11.92
N ASP A 307 28.10 -40.59 -10.59
CA ASP A 307 29.28 -40.58 -9.68
C ASP A 307 29.78 -42.00 -9.29
N HIS A 308 29.00 -43.05 -9.56
CA HIS A 308 29.37 -44.46 -9.27
C HIS A 308 29.91 -45.25 -10.48
N SER A 309 30.25 -44.56 -11.58
CA SER A 309 30.87 -45.17 -12.77
C SER A 309 32.40 -44.99 -12.85
N SER A 310 33.02 -44.44 -11.80
CA SER A 310 34.46 -44.16 -11.72
C SER A 310 35.11 -44.83 -10.51
N GLU A 311 35.04 -46.15 -10.44
CA GLU A 311 35.88 -46.93 -9.53
C GLU A 311 36.23 -48.30 -10.13
N ASN A 312 36.83 -48.30 -11.32
CA ASN A 312 37.75 -49.36 -11.72
C ASN A 312 38.64 -48.90 -12.88
N TYR A 313 39.88 -49.38 -12.89
CA TYR A 313 40.92 -49.20 -13.90
C TYR A 313 41.80 -47.94 -13.81
N GLY A 314 42.84 -48.06 -12.99
CA GLY A 314 44.10 -47.37 -13.22
C GLY A 314 44.74 -47.80 -14.54
N ASN A 315 45.57 -46.92 -15.09
CA ASN A 315 46.37 -47.07 -16.30
C ASN A 315 45.57 -47.32 -17.59
N THR A 316 45.23 -46.25 -18.31
CA THR A 316 45.59 -46.11 -19.73
C THR A 316 45.45 -44.64 -20.13
N SER A 317 46.55 -44.08 -20.59
CA SER A 317 46.63 -42.80 -21.29
C SER A 317 45.74 -42.83 -22.53
N HIS A 318 44.70 -41.99 -22.59
CA HIS A 318 44.03 -41.70 -23.85
C HIS A 318 43.67 -40.22 -23.93
N TYR A 319 44.30 -39.59 -24.93
CA TYR A 319 44.07 -38.24 -25.42
C TYR A 319 42.56 -37.97 -25.58
N ILE A 320 42.08 -36.87 -25.01
CA ILE A 320 40.91 -36.18 -25.55
C ILE A 320 41.38 -34.77 -25.90
N ASP A 321 41.79 -34.69 -27.16
CA ASP A 321 41.94 -33.47 -27.91
C ASP A 321 40.57 -32.77 -27.96
N PHE A 322 40.51 -31.54 -27.47
CA PHE A 322 39.43 -30.62 -27.78
C PHE A 322 40.10 -29.42 -28.41
N ASP A 323 40.10 -29.39 -29.74
CA ASP A 323 40.43 -28.22 -30.52
C ASP A 323 39.46 -27.09 -30.14
N ILE A 324 40.03 -26.10 -29.46
CA ILE A 324 39.38 -24.88 -28.98
C ILE A 324 39.67 -23.79 -30.02
N GLU A 325 38.66 -23.46 -30.81
CA GLU A 325 38.62 -22.15 -31.45
C GLU A 325 37.92 -21.13 -30.54
N ARG A 326 38.69 -20.08 -30.23
CA ARG A 326 38.31 -18.76 -29.68
C ARG A 326 38.18 -18.62 -28.16
N GLY A 327 39.20 -17.97 -27.60
CA GLY A 327 39.15 -17.17 -26.37
C GLY A 327 40.14 -17.68 -25.32
N ALA A 328 41.19 -16.91 -25.06
CA ALA A 328 42.27 -17.23 -24.13
C ALA A 328 41.74 -17.52 -22.71
N PHE A 329 41.55 -18.80 -22.38
CA PHE A 329 41.32 -19.27 -21.02
C PHE A 329 42.66 -19.69 -20.38
N PRO A 330 42.91 -19.32 -19.10
CA PRO A 330 44.10 -19.78 -18.40
C PRO A 330 44.09 -21.30 -18.32
N ARG A 331 45.17 -21.91 -18.83
CA ARG A 331 45.38 -23.36 -18.79
C ARG A 331 45.34 -23.83 -17.34
N ARG A 332 44.47 -24.80 -17.05
CA ARG A 332 44.42 -25.41 -15.71
C ARG A 332 45.60 -26.38 -15.60
N PHE A 333 46.39 -26.20 -14.55
CA PHE A 333 47.48 -27.11 -14.18
C PHE A 333 47.03 -27.95 -12.99
N TYR A 334 47.55 -29.18 -12.91
CA TYR A 334 47.36 -29.99 -11.71
C TYR A 334 48.13 -29.36 -10.54
N TYR A 335 47.59 -29.47 -9.33
CA TYR A 335 48.22 -28.88 -8.14
C TYR A 335 49.67 -29.38 -7.92
N GLN A 336 49.93 -30.66 -8.19
CA GLN A 336 51.26 -31.26 -8.09
C GLN A 336 52.26 -30.62 -9.06
N GLU A 337 51.83 -30.34 -10.28
CA GLU A 337 52.67 -29.66 -11.27
C GLU A 337 53.03 -28.23 -10.82
N LEU A 338 52.08 -27.51 -10.23
CA LEU A 338 52.32 -26.18 -9.66
C LEU A 338 53.22 -26.23 -8.43
N ALA A 339 53.04 -27.22 -7.55
CA ALA A 339 53.87 -27.42 -6.38
C ALA A 339 55.32 -27.72 -6.79
N ASP A 340 55.54 -28.65 -7.73
CA ASP A 340 56.87 -28.98 -8.23
C ASP A 340 57.53 -27.78 -8.92
N ALA A 341 56.77 -27.08 -9.78
CA ALA A 341 57.27 -25.91 -10.48
C ALA A 341 57.62 -24.75 -9.55
N THR A 342 56.99 -24.65 -8.38
CA THR A 342 57.21 -23.57 -7.40
C THR A 342 58.05 -24.01 -6.19
N SER A 343 58.63 -25.22 -6.22
CA SER A 343 59.35 -25.80 -5.08
C SER A 343 58.50 -25.81 -3.80
N GLY A 344 57.24 -26.24 -3.91
CA GLY A 344 56.28 -26.31 -2.82
C GLY A 344 55.73 -24.95 -2.39
N PHE A 345 55.65 -23.97 -3.30
CA PHE A 345 55.25 -22.59 -3.00
C PHE A 345 56.17 -21.91 -1.97
N ALA A 346 57.48 -22.10 -2.11
CA ALA A 346 58.47 -21.51 -1.21
C ALA A 346 58.43 -19.97 -1.23
N ASP A 347 58.55 -19.34 -0.05
CA ASP A 347 58.39 -17.89 0.12
C ASP A 347 59.46 -17.09 -0.65
N ASP A 348 60.67 -17.63 -0.82
CA ASP A 348 61.75 -17.03 -1.61
C ASP A 348 61.44 -16.97 -3.12
N ARG A 349 60.38 -17.66 -3.55
CA ARG A 349 59.87 -17.67 -4.94
C ARG A 349 58.61 -16.84 -5.11
N LYS A 350 58.08 -16.23 -4.05
CA LYS A 350 56.86 -15.43 -4.11
C LYS A 350 57.14 -14.09 -4.79
N LEU A 351 56.43 -13.83 -5.88
CA LEU A 351 56.53 -12.60 -6.67
C LEU A 351 55.58 -11.50 -6.17
N GLY A 352 54.49 -11.88 -5.48
CA GLY A 352 53.54 -10.92 -4.94
C GLY A 352 52.28 -11.57 -4.39
N GLN A 353 51.47 -10.78 -3.68
CA GLN A 353 50.17 -11.18 -3.14
C GLN A 353 49.19 -10.02 -3.26
N GLY A 354 47.98 -10.31 -3.75
CA GLY A 354 46.86 -9.36 -3.83
C GLY A 354 45.56 -9.98 -3.33
N GLY A 355 44.44 -9.26 -3.44
CA GLY A 355 43.13 -9.69 -2.93
C GLY A 355 42.54 -10.95 -3.58
N SER A 356 43.12 -11.42 -4.69
CA SER A 356 42.63 -12.58 -5.45
C SER A 356 43.64 -13.74 -5.54
N GLY A 357 44.80 -13.66 -4.87
CA GLY A 357 45.77 -14.76 -4.84
C GLY A 357 47.22 -14.36 -4.61
N GLN A 358 48.08 -15.39 -4.59
CA GLN A 358 49.54 -15.28 -4.48
C GLN A 358 50.18 -15.73 -5.79
N VAL A 359 51.27 -15.08 -6.18
CA VAL A 359 51.99 -15.36 -7.43
C VAL A 359 53.39 -15.85 -7.10
N TYR A 360 53.82 -16.95 -7.72
CA TYR A 360 55.13 -17.58 -7.50
C TYR A 360 55.91 -17.74 -8.81
N LYS A 361 57.24 -17.65 -8.73
CA LYS A 361 58.17 -17.84 -9.86
C LYS A 361 58.43 -19.33 -10.12
N ARG A 362 58.06 -19.81 -11.31
CA ARG A 362 58.34 -21.21 -11.71
C ARG A 362 59.84 -21.50 -11.89
N ASN A 363 60.29 -22.70 -11.53
CA ASN A 363 61.61 -23.23 -11.86
C ASN A 363 61.65 -23.65 -13.33
N ILE A 364 62.66 -23.14 -14.06
CA ILE A 364 62.91 -23.45 -15.46
C ILE A 364 64.22 -24.25 -15.51
N GLU A 365 64.26 -25.42 -14.89
CA GLU A 365 65.33 -26.39 -15.11
C GLU A 365 64.70 -27.74 -15.42
N ARG A 366 65.00 -28.24 -16.63
CA ARG A 366 64.38 -29.37 -17.37
C ARG A 366 63.03 -29.08 -18.04
N ALA A 367 63.02 -28.14 -18.98
CA ALA A 367 62.12 -28.24 -20.12
C ALA A 367 62.68 -29.28 -21.10
N ARG A 368 61.97 -30.39 -21.33
CA ARG A 368 62.18 -31.20 -22.54
C ARG A 368 61.75 -30.36 -23.76
N PRO A 369 62.51 -30.37 -24.86
CA PRO A 369 62.13 -29.62 -26.05
C PRO A 369 60.98 -30.33 -26.75
N THR A 370 59.89 -29.62 -27.01
CA THR A 370 58.96 -29.98 -28.08
C THR A 370 59.00 -28.88 -29.12
N SER A 371 59.70 -29.18 -30.21
CA SER A 371 59.45 -28.71 -31.57
C SER A 371 57.94 -28.79 -31.88
N CYS A 372 57.30 -27.94 -32.68
CA CYS A 372 57.56 -27.58 -34.07
C CYS A 372 56.63 -26.38 -34.38
N SER A 373 57.15 -25.33 -35.03
CA SER A 373 57.02 -25.02 -36.47
C SER A 373 55.75 -24.27 -36.85
N GLU A 374 55.98 -23.08 -37.39
CA GLU A 374 55.06 -22.14 -38.02
C GLU A 374 54.24 -22.73 -39.19
N GLU A 375 53.15 -22.01 -39.46
CA GLU A 375 52.46 -21.82 -40.76
C GLU A 375 51.58 -22.95 -41.33
N ASN A 376 50.26 -22.75 -41.33
CA ASN A 376 49.51 -22.29 -42.51
C ASN A 376 47.99 -22.13 -42.24
N LEU A 377 47.41 -21.13 -42.94
CA LEU A 377 46.03 -20.94 -43.46
C LEU A 377 44.88 -21.80 -42.89
N CYS A 378 43.70 -21.30 -42.51
CA CYS A 378 42.82 -20.26 -43.08
C CYS A 378 41.92 -19.66 -41.99
#